data_AF-A0A9J6CAL9-F1
#
_entry.id   AF-A0A9J6CAL9-F1
#
_cell.length_a   1.000
_cell.length_b   1.000
_cell.length_c   1.000
_cell.angle_alpha   90.00
_cell.angle_beta   90.00
_cell.angle_gamma   90.00
#
_symmetry.space_group_name_H-M   'P 1'
#
loop_
_entity.id
_entity.type
_entity.pdbx_description
1 polymer ?
#
loop_
_entity_poly.entity_id
_entity_poly.type
_entity_poly.pdbx_seq_one_letter_code
_entity_poly.pdbx_strand_id
1 'polypeptide(L)'
;MAFSILTLHDCRLEGFWNRLILNGMKISEFFISNIIQYFMNSTIITIEMMLLLKILLQIEILGSCRLAFLIIFLTAFDGFLCGLITSIIFDNLFIIAGFGFHFSFLSMSLSGIVWPIEGASKYIQPLVYLYPLTMPADALRDIYFKGSNLLNFDIQLALFYLIFCTLFHCFLCLIVLKYKIFK
;
A
#
# COMPACT_ATOMS: atom_id res chain seq x y z
N MET A 1 4.88 3.52 0.38
CA MET A 1 4.94 4.25 1.67
C MET A 1 6.05 5.30 1.75
N ALA A 2 7.34 4.99 1.58
CA ALA A 2 8.42 5.98 1.77
C ALA A 2 8.33 7.19 0.81
N PHE A 3 7.99 6.96 -0.45
CA PHE A 3 7.84 8.02 -1.45
C PHE A 3 6.77 9.06 -1.08
N SER A 4 5.59 8.61 -0.61
CA SER A 4 4.50 9.51 -0.17
C SER A 4 4.84 10.33 1.07
N ILE A 5 5.76 9.82 1.90
CA ILE A 5 6.23 10.51 3.11
C ILE A 5 7.15 11.66 2.74
N LEU A 6 8.07 11.41 1.82
CA LEU A 6 9.05 12.39 1.35
C LEU A 6 8.37 13.54 0.60
N THR A 7 7.47 13.23 -0.34
CA THR A 7 6.78 14.27 -1.13
C THR A 7 6.03 15.27 -0.26
N LEU A 8 5.25 14.79 0.72
CA LEU A 8 4.48 15.67 1.62
C LEU A 8 5.37 16.46 2.58
N HIS A 9 6.49 15.89 3.02
CA HIS A 9 7.43 16.57 3.87
C HIS A 9 8.19 17.67 3.13
N ASP A 10 8.68 17.38 1.92
CA ASP A 10 9.40 18.35 1.10
C ASP A 10 8.49 19.55 0.76
N CYS A 11 7.21 19.28 0.43
CA CYS A 11 6.20 20.34 0.28
C CYS A 11 6.00 21.18 1.56
N ARG A 12 6.19 20.62 2.76
CA ARG A 12 6.15 21.40 4.01
C ARG A 12 7.38 22.24 4.21
N LEU A 13 8.57 21.68 4.00
CA LEU A 13 9.83 22.38 4.19
C LEU A 13 10.00 23.57 3.24
N GLU A 14 9.56 23.43 1.99
CA GLU A 14 9.70 24.48 0.98
C GLU A 14 8.71 25.65 1.17
N GLY A 15 7.85 25.59 2.20
CA GLY A 15 6.76 26.54 2.39
C GLY A 15 5.74 26.50 1.23
N PHE A 16 5.71 25.39 0.49
CA PHE A 16 4.86 25.21 -0.68
C PHE A 16 3.39 25.40 -0.32
N TRP A 17 2.95 24.90 0.84
CA TRP A 17 1.60 25.09 1.36
C TRP A 17 1.18 26.56 1.42
N ASN A 18 2.05 27.44 1.92
CA ASN A 18 1.75 28.87 2.00
C ASN A 18 1.61 29.47 0.59
N ARG A 19 2.42 29.02 -0.37
CA ARG A 19 2.31 29.45 -1.78
C ARG A 19 1.05 28.93 -2.46
N LEU A 20 0.64 27.69 -2.17
CA LEU A 20 -0.60 27.12 -2.71
C LEU A 20 -1.84 27.88 -2.24
N ILE A 21 -1.87 28.24 -0.95
CA ILE A 21 -2.96 29.01 -0.36
C ILE A 21 -2.99 30.43 -0.96
N LEU A 22 -1.83 31.06 -1.17
CA LEU A 22 -1.72 32.37 -1.82
C LEU A 22 -2.21 32.34 -3.28
N ASN A 23 -2.01 31.22 -3.98
CA ASN A 23 -2.52 31.00 -5.34
C ASN A 23 -4.03 30.65 -5.37
N GLY A 24 -4.70 30.61 -4.23
CA GLY A 24 -6.14 30.34 -4.12
C GLY A 24 -6.53 28.86 -4.27
N MET A 25 -5.57 27.92 -4.29
CA MET A 25 -5.90 26.49 -4.33
C MET A 25 -6.43 26.01 -2.99
N LYS A 26 -7.49 25.19 -3.04
CA LYS A 26 -8.03 24.56 -1.84
C LYS A 26 -7.14 23.39 -1.44
N ILE A 27 -6.91 23.22 -0.14
CA ILE A 27 -6.16 22.09 0.42
C ILE A 27 -6.73 20.75 -0.08
N SER A 28 -8.05 20.64 -0.22
CA SER A 28 -8.72 19.45 -0.76
C SER A 28 -8.29 19.11 -2.20
N GLU A 29 -8.08 20.11 -3.05
CA GLU A 29 -7.68 19.91 -4.45
C GLU A 29 -6.26 19.33 -4.51
N PHE A 30 -5.35 19.86 -3.68
CA PHE A 30 -3.99 19.32 -3.56
C PHE A 30 -3.98 17.85 -3.13
N PHE A 31 -4.81 17.47 -2.16
CA PHE A 31 -4.88 16.07 -1.73
C PHE A 31 -5.47 15.14 -2.79
N ILE A 32 -6.47 15.59 -3.55
CA ILE A 32 -7.01 14.85 -4.69
C ILE A 32 -5.93 14.64 -5.75
N SER A 33 -5.12 15.66 -6.07
CA SER A 33 -3.99 15.54 -6.99
C SER A 33 -2.97 14.50 -6.53
N ASN A 34 -2.67 14.46 -5.22
CA ASN A 34 -1.77 13.45 -4.67
C ASN A 34 -2.34 12.03 -4.77
N ILE A 35 -3.64 11.83 -4.51
CA ILE A 35 -4.30 10.53 -4.67
C ILE A 35 -4.21 10.06 -6.12
N ILE A 36 -4.45 10.94 -7.09
CA ILE A 36 -4.30 10.64 -8.52
C ILE A 36 -2.85 10.26 -8.85
N GLN A 37 -1.87 11.01 -8.32
CA GLN A 37 -0.45 10.70 -8.51
C GLN A 37 -0.10 9.32 -7.95
N TYR A 38 -0.60 8.96 -6.77
CA TYR A 38 -0.36 7.64 -6.19
C TYR A 38 -1.04 6.51 -6.97
N PHE A 39 -2.23 6.76 -7.51
CA PHE A 39 -2.89 5.82 -8.42
C PHE A 39 -2.00 5.53 -9.65
N MET A 40 -1.51 6.58 -10.32
CA MET A 40 -0.60 6.43 -11.46
C MET A 40 0.72 5.75 -11.06
N ASN A 41 1.29 6.10 -9.92
CA ASN A 41 2.54 5.49 -9.47
C ASN A 41 2.36 4.00 -9.14
N SER A 42 1.22 3.63 -8.56
CA SER A 42 0.91 2.23 -8.27
C SER A 42 0.76 1.40 -9.56
N THR A 43 0.16 1.93 -10.63
CA THR A 43 0.13 1.22 -11.92
C THR A 43 1.53 1.03 -12.50
N ILE A 44 2.38 2.07 -12.47
CA ILE A 44 3.76 1.98 -12.97
C ILE A 44 4.55 0.92 -12.22
N ILE A 45 4.55 0.98 -10.88
CA ILE A 45 5.28 0.01 -10.03
C ILE A 45 4.78 -1.41 -10.28
N THR A 46 3.46 -1.61 -10.43
CA THR A 46 2.93 -2.96 -10.68
C THR A 46 3.40 -3.55 -12.00
N ILE A 47 3.40 -2.74 -13.06
CA ILE A 47 3.87 -3.15 -14.39
C ILE A 47 5.37 -3.47 -14.31
N GLU A 48 6.15 -2.58 -13.71
CA GLU A 48 7.58 -2.76 -13.53
C GLU A 48 7.89 -4.05 -12.76
N MET A 49 7.24 -4.28 -11.62
CA MET A 49 7.44 -5.48 -10.81
C MET A 49 7.09 -6.76 -11.58
N MET A 50 5.98 -6.77 -12.33
CA MET A 50 5.63 -7.93 -13.16
C MET A 50 6.63 -8.17 -14.30
N LEU A 51 7.15 -7.11 -14.92
CA LEU A 51 8.19 -7.21 -15.95
C LEU A 51 9.51 -7.72 -15.36
N LEU A 52 9.93 -7.22 -14.20
CA LEU A 52 11.14 -7.66 -13.50
C LEU A 52 11.05 -9.15 -13.13
N LEU A 53 9.92 -9.61 -12.58
CA LEU A 53 9.69 -11.03 -12.28
C LEU A 53 9.82 -11.91 -13.53
N LYS A 54 9.31 -11.44 -14.68
CA LYS A 54 9.37 -12.19 -15.94
C LYS A 54 10.77 -12.19 -16.56
N ILE A 55 11.44 -11.03 -16.61
CA ILE A 55 12.70 -10.86 -17.34
C ILE A 55 13.89 -11.37 -16.52
N LEU A 56 13.99 -10.95 -15.25
CA LEU A 56 15.15 -11.26 -14.41
C LEU A 56 15.05 -12.64 -13.78
N LEU A 57 13.86 -13.01 -13.29
CA LEU A 57 13.65 -14.23 -12.53
C LEU A 57 13.06 -15.36 -13.38
N GLN A 58 12.68 -15.09 -14.64
CA GLN A 58 12.08 -16.05 -15.57
C GLN A 58 10.86 -16.78 -15.00
N ILE A 59 10.13 -16.11 -14.10
CA ILE A 59 8.93 -16.68 -13.48
C ILE A 59 7.74 -16.38 -14.40
N GLU A 60 7.15 -17.44 -14.94
CA GLU A 60 5.91 -17.35 -15.71
C GLU A 60 4.70 -17.34 -14.78
N ILE A 61 3.69 -16.55 -15.13
CA ILE A 61 2.41 -16.54 -14.43
C ILE A 61 1.58 -17.70 -14.97
N LEU A 62 1.45 -18.77 -14.18
CA LEU A 62 0.65 -19.94 -14.56
C LEU A 62 -0.87 -19.64 -14.54
N GLY A 63 -1.29 -18.72 -13.66
CA GLY A 63 -2.69 -18.36 -13.48
C GLY A 63 -3.12 -17.14 -14.31
N SER A 64 -4.09 -16.39 -13.80
CA SER A 64 -4.57 -15.19 -14.49
C SER A 64 -3.67 -13.98 -14.25
N CYS A 65 -3.01 -13.48 -15.31
CA CYS A 65 -2.22 -12.24 -15.26
C CYS A 65 -3.02 -11.03 -14.75
N ARG A 66 -4.32 -10.97 -15.08
CA ARG A 66 -5.20 -9.87 -14.66
C ARG A 66 -5.43 -9.88 -13.14
N LEU A 67 -5.56 -11.06 -12.54
CA LEU A 67 -5.73 -11.20 -11.09
C LEU A 67 -4.44 -10.84 -10.35
N ALA A 68 -3.30 -11.34 -10.84
CA ALA A 68 -2.00 -10.98 -10.29
C ALA A 68 -1.79 -9.46 -10.32
N PHE A 69 -2.07 -8.82 -11.46
CA PHE A 69 -1.99 -7.36 -11.59
C PHE A 69 -2.87 -6.65 -10.58
N LEU A 70 -4.14 -7.06 -10.44
CA LEU A 70 -5.10 -6.40 -9.55
C LEU A 70 -4.71 -6.51 -8.06
N ILE A 71 -4.20 -7.66 -7.64
CA ILE A 71 -3.73 -7.87 -6.26
C ILE A 71 -2.48 -7.02 -5.97
N ILE A 72 -1.48 -7.04 -6.87
CA ILE A 72 -0.26 -6.22 -6.70
C ILE A 72 -0.63 -4.73 -6.72
N PHE A 73 -1.59 -4.34 -7.57
CA PHE A 73 -2.03 -2.96 -7.68
C PHE A 73 -2.70 -2.47 -6.40
N LEU A 74 -3.66 -3.22 -5.88
CA LEU A 74 -4.34 -2.86 -4.64
C LEU A 74 -3.38 -2.82 -3.45
N THR A 75 -2.47 -3.79 -3.34
CA THR A 75 -1.45 -3.79 -2.26
C THR A 75 -0.53 -2.56 -2.35
N ALA A 76 -0.05 -2.20 -3.54
CA ALA A 76 0.78 -1.02 -3.73
C ALA A 76 0.02 0.28 -3.40
N PHE A 77 -1.22 0.39 -3.88
CA PHE A 77 -2.07 1.55 -3.65
C PHE A 77 -2.42 1.72 -2.17
N ASP A 78 -2.77 0.65 -1.47
CA ASP A 78 -3.02 0.64 -0.02
C ASP A 78 -1.80 1.14 0.78
N GLY A 79 -0.59 0.68 0.41
CA GLY A 79 0.66 1.14 1.00
C GLY A 79 0.99 2.62 0.74
N PHE A 80 0.46 3.23 -0.32
CA PHE A 80 0.54 4.69 -0.53
C PHE A 80 -0.45 5.45 0.34
N LEU A 81 -1.68 4.96 0.47
CA LEU A 81 -2.69 5.56 1.35
C LEU A 81 -2.23 5.59 2.81
N CYS A 82 -1.66 4.49 3.31
CA CYS A 82 -1.07 4.42 4.65
C CYS A 82 0.07 5.45 4.84
N GLY A 83 0.92 5.61 3.84
CA GLY A 83 2.01 6.61 3.85
C GLY A 83 1.49 8.05 3.87
N LEU A 84 0.40 8.33 3.16
CA LEU A 84 -0.23 9.65 3.18
C LEU A 84 -0.90 9.93 4.53
N ILE A 85 -1.62 8.98 5.11
CA ILE A 85 -2.27 9.14 6.43
C ILE A 85 -1.23 9.49 7.50
N THR A 86 -0.14 8.72 7.56
CA THR A 86 0.95 8.94 8.53
C THR A 86 1.62 10.30 8.36
N SER A 87 1.78 10.77 7.13
CA SER A 87 2.31 12.10 6.81
C SER A 87 1.38 13.25 7.20
N ILE A 88 0.07 13.00 7.30
CA ILE A 88 -0.89 14.00 7.77
C ILE A 88 -0.90 14.05 9.30
N ILE A 89 -0.83 12.90 9.97
CA ILE A 89 -0.90 12.79 11.43
C ILE A 89 0.35 13.37 12.10
N PHE A 90 1.53 13.01 11.60
CA PHE A 90 2.80 13.44 12.18
C PHE A 90 3.41 14.59 11.36
N ASP A 91 4.09 15.51 12.04
CA ASP A 91 4.74 16.65 11.39
C ASP A 91 6.27 16.49 11.28
N ASN A 92 6.87 15.59 12.09
CA ASN A 92 8.30 15.36 12.10
C ASN A 92 8.70 14.20 11.17
N LEU A 93 9.57 14.48 10.18
CA LEU A 93 10.07 13.48 9.23
C LEU A 93 10.68 12.26 9.88
N PHE A 94 11.47 12.42 10.94
CA PHE A 94 12.12 11.28 11.61
C PHE A 94 11.10 10.31 12.19
N ILE A 95 9.99 10.84 12.72
CA ILE A 95 8.90 10.01 13.26
C ILE A 95 8.15 9.32 12.12
N ILE A 96 7.83 10.05 11.05
CA ILE A 96 7.09 9.48 9.91
C ILE A 96 7.91 8.41 9.19
N ALA A 97 9.19 8.71 8.89
CA ALA A 97 10.10 7.77 8.23
C ALA A 97 10.40 6.56 9.12
N GLY A 98 10.62 6.78 10.42
CA GLY A 98 10.78 5.69 11.39
C GLY A 98 9.56 4.77 11.45
N PHE A 99 8.35 5.34 11.50
CA PHE A 99 7.11 4.58 11.46
C PHE A 99 6.97 3.79 10.14
N GLY A 100 7.24 4.43 9.00
CA GLY A 100 7.14 3.78 7.69
C GLY A 100 8.12 2.62 7.54
N PHE A 101 9.34 2.77 8.04
CA PHE A 101 10.33 1.70 8.07
C PHE A 101 9.88 0.54 8.97
N HIS A 102 9.45 0.84 10.19
CA HIS A 102 9.01 -0.18 11.14
C HIS A 102 7.79 -0.95 10.63
N PHE A 103 6.81 -0.24 10.07
CA PHE A 103 5.60 -0.85 9.50
C PHE A 103 5.93 -1.74 8.30
N SER A 104 6.81 -1.28 7.41
CA SER A 104 7.23 -2.05 6.22
C SER A 104 8.03 -3.29 6.61
N PHE A 105 8.96 -3.15 7.56
CA PHE A 105 9.76 -4.26 8.08
C PHE A 105 8.91 -5.32 8.78
N LEU A 106 7.97 -4.89 9.61
CA LEU A 106 7.05 -5.79 10.30
C LEU A 106 6.12 -6.51 9.31
N SER A 107 5.64 -5.79 8.29
CA SER A 107 4.82 -6.38 7.22
C SER A 107 5.59 -7.46 6.47
N MET A 108 6.85 -7.22 6.09
CA MET A 108 7.69 -8.23 5.40
C MET A 108 8.03 -9.44 6.29
N SER A 109 8.22 -9.21 7.58
CA SER A 109 8.58 -10.26 8.53
C SER A 109 7.39 -11.18 8.83
N LEU A 110 6.19 -10.62 8.90
CA LEU A 110 4.97 -11.38 9.20
C LEU A 110 4.34 -12.01 7.94
N SER A 111 4.50 -11.43 6.75
CA SER A 111 3.77 -11.85 5.53
C SER A 111 4.13 -13.24 4.97
N GLY A 112 4.98 -14.02 5.63
CA GLY A 112 5.40 -15.32 5.09
C GLY A 112 6.46 -15.23 3.99
N ILE A 113 6.92 -14.01 3.65
CA ILE A 113 7.89 -13.79 2.55
C ILE A 113 9.31 -14.07 3.02
N VAL A 114 9.72 -13.50 4.16
CA VAL A 114 11.08 -13.69 4.71
C VAL A 114 11.15 -14.96 5.57
N TRP A 115 10.11 -15.21 6.37
CA TRP A 115 10.04 -16.34 7.29
C TRP A 115 8.71 -17.08 7.11
N PRO A 116 8.70 -18.43 7.16
CA PRO A 116 7.47 -19.20 7.05
C PRO A 116 6.53 -18.90 8.22
N ILE A 117 5.23 -18.76 7.93
CA ILE A 117 4.20 -18.45 8.93
C ILE A 117 4.05 -19.62 9.91
N GLU A 118 4.30 -20.85 9.44
CA GLU A 118 4.26 -22.08 10.20
C GLU A 118 5.33 -22.12 11.30
N GLY A 119 6.43 -21.36 11.13
CA GLY A 119 7.48 -21.22 12.14
C GLY A 119 7.09 -20.31 13.31
N ALA A 120 6.02 -19.53 13.19
CA ALA A 120 5.54 -18.66 14.26
C ALA A 120 4.79 -19.45 15.34
N SER A 121 4.82 -18.94 16.58
CA SER A 121 4.04 -19.48 17.69
C SER A 121 2.54 -19.54 17.35
N LYS A 122 1.85 -20.59 17.80
CA LYS A 122 0.41 -20.82 17.54
C LYS A 122 -0.48 -19.64 17.95
N TYR A 123 -0.05 -18.82 18.90
CA TYR A 123 -0.77 -17.63 19.34
C TYR A 123 -0.63 -16.43 18.40
N ILE A 124 0.49 -16.36 17.65
CA ILE A 124 0.83 -15.23 16.78
C ILE A 124 0.32 -15.47 15.35
N GLN A 125 0.24 -16.73 14.91
CA GLN A 125 -0.28 -17.11 13.59
C GLN A 125 -1.61 -16.43 13.19
N PRO A 126 -2.67 -16.38 14.04
CA PRO A 126 -3.90 -15.69 13.65
C PRO A 126 -3.72 -14.17 13.50
N LEU A 127 -2.80 -13.55 14.25
CA LEU A 127 -2.51 -12.12 14.13
C LEU A 127 -1.76 -11.78 12.83
N VAL A 128 -1.00 -12.73 12.30
CA VAL A 128 -0.30 -12.57 11.01
C VAL A 128 -1.30 -12.37 9.87
N TYR A 129 -2.44 -13.06 9.90
CA TYR A 129 -3.49 -12.90 8.89
C TYR A 129 -4.27 -11.58 9.01
N LEU A 130 -4.16 -10.86 10.12
CA LEU A 130 -4.68 -9.48 10.22
C LEU A 130 -3.81 -8.48 9.48
N TYR A 131 -2.54 -8.81 9.23
CA TYR A 131 -1.62 -7.93 8.53
C TYR A 131 -1.95 -7.89 7.04
N PRO A 132 -2.00 -6.69 6.42
CA PRO A 132 -2.58 -6.54 5.10
C PRO A 132 -1.75 -7.15 3.97
N LEU A 133 -0.53 -7.57 4.24
CA LEU A 133 0.39 -8.14 3.25
C LEU A 133 0.34 -9.68 3.19
N THR A 134 -0.14 -10.36 4.22
CA THR A 134 -0.10 -11.83 4.33
C THR A 134 -1.03 -12.51 3.32
N MET A 135 -2.33 -12.21 3.36
CA MET A 135 -3.31 -12.83 2.44
C MET A 135 -2.99 -12.54 0.96
N PRO A 136 -2.59 -11.32 0.57
CA PRO A 136 -2.17 -11.04 -0.80
C PRO A 136 -0.91 -11.81 -1.23
N ALA A 137 0.07 -11.99 -0.34
CA ALA A 137 1.28 -12.74 -0.64
C ALA A 137 0.96 -14.22 -0.92
N ASP A 138 0.10 -14.83 -0.10
CA ASP A 138 -0.36 -16.21 -0.30
C ASP A 138 -1.17 -16.35 -1.60
N ALA A 139 -2.10 -15.41 -1.87
CA ALA A 139 -2.88 -15.41 -3.10
C ALA A 139 -2.00 -15.25 -4.35
N LEU A 140 -0.99 -14.38 -4.32
CA LEU A 140 -0.03 -14.26 -5.42
C LEU A 140 0.78 -15.54 -5.60
N ARG A 141 1.26 -16.16 -4.52
CA ARG A 141 1.98 -17.45 -4.60
C ARG A 141 1.12 -18.51 -5.30
N ASP A 142 -0.16 -18.57 -4.99
CA ASP A 142 -1.09 -19.51 -5.61
C ASP A 142 -1.38 -19.21 -7.09
N ILE A 143 -1.42 -17.94 -7.49
CA ILE A 143 -1.59 -17.55 -8.90
C ILE A 143 -0.33 -17.86 -9.71
N TYR A 144 0.85 -17.53 -9.18
CA TYR A 144 2.12 -17.70 -9.88
C TYR A 144 2.52 -19.18 -9.99
N PHE A 145 2.39 -19.97 -8.92
CA PHE A 145 2.90 -21.35 -8.88
C PHE A 145 1.84 -22.44 -9.06
N LYS A 146 0.59 -22.23 -8.61
CA LYS A 146 -0.48 -23.24 -8.73
C LYS A 146 -1.40 -22.99 -9.93
N GLY A 147 -1.25 -21.86 -10.62
CA GLY A 147 -2.15 -21.48 -11.72
C GLY A 147 -3.58 -21.20 -11.27
N SER A 148 -3.77 -20.82 -10.00
CA SER A 148 -5.10 -20.61 -9.43
C SER A 148 -5.81 -19.42 -10.09
N ASN A 149 -7.13 -19.55 -10.26
CA ASN A 149 -8.01 -18.54 -10.84
C ASN A 149 -8.98 -17.98 -9.78
N LEU A 150 -9.84 -17.03 -10.18
CA LEU A 150 -10.82 -16.38 -9.30
C LEU A 150 -11.81 -17.35 -8.63
N LEU A 151 -11.89 -18.61 -9.08
CA LEU A 151 -12.72 -19.63 -8.45
C LEU A 151 -12.17 -20.13 -7.11
N ASN A 152 -10.88 -19.89 -6.83
CA ASN A 152 -10.30 -20.28 -5.56
C ASN A 152 -10.78 -19.32 -4.44
N PHE A 153 -11.34 -19.91 -3.38
CA PHE A 153 -11.86 -19.18 -2.22
C PHE A 153 -10.80 -18.29 -1.57
N ASP A 154 -9.55 -18.75 -1.48
CA ASP A 154 -8.47 -18.01 -0.83
C ASP A 154 -8.14 -16.71 -1.59
N ILE A 155 -8.19 -16.76 -2.93
CA ILE A 155 -7.99 -15.59 -3.79
C ILE A 155 -9.15 -14.61 -3.65
N GLN A 156 -10.39 -15.10 -3.56
CA GLN A 156 -11.57 -14.26 -3.36
C GLN A 156 -11.53 -13.56 -1.99
N LEU A 157 -11.13 -14.29 -0.95
CA LEU A 157 -10.99 -13.76 0.40
C LEU A 157 -9.90 -12.68 0.45
N ALA A 158 -8.74 -12.92 -0.15
CA ALA A 158 -7.66 -11.94 -0.23
C ALA A 158 -8.08 -10.67 -0.98
N LEU A 159 -8.82 -10.82 -2.09
CA LEU A 159 -9.35 -9.69 -2.85
C LEU A 159 -10.37 -8.87 -2.05
N PHE A 160 -11.32 -9.55 -1.40
CA PHE A 160 -12.31 -8.89 -0.56
C PHE A 160 -11.65 -8.11 0.58
N TYR A 161 -10.70 -8.75 1.25
CA TYR A 161 -9.93 -8.13 2.33
C TYR A 161 -9.14 -6.90 1.84
N LEU A 162 -8.47 -6.99 0.68
CA LEU A 162 -7.74 -5.85 0.09
C LEU A 162 -8.64 -4.68 -0.27
N ILE A 163 -9.80 -4.96 -0.88
CA ILE A 163 -10.78 -3.93 -1.21
C ILE A 163 -11.28 -3.26 0.07
N PHE A 164 -11.58 -4.06 1.10
CA PHE A 164 -12.01 -3.55 2.40
C PHE A 164 -10.94 -2.64 3.03
N CYS A 165 -9.68 -3.08 3.10
CA CYS A 165 -8.57 -2.28 3.62
C CYS A 165 -8.36 -0.99 2.83
N THR A 166 -8.39 -1.07 1.49
CA THR A 166 -8.21 0.10 0.62
C THR A 166 -9.32 1.13 0.86
N LEU A 167 -10.59 0.69 0.94
CA LEU A 167 -11.72 1.56 1.21
C LEU A 167 -11.64 2.16 2.62
N PHE A 168 -11.23 1.37 3.60
CA PHE A 168 -11.03 1.81 4.97
C PHE A 168 -9.95 2.89 5.07
N HIS A 169 -8.80 2.69 4.44
CA HIS A 169 -7.73 3.69 4.40
C HIS A 169 -8.12 4.94 3.60
N CYS A 170 -8.84 4.80 2.48
CA CYS A 170 -9.43 5.94 1.76
C CYS A 170 -10.37 6.75 2.67
N PHE A 171 -11.25 6.07 3.41
CA PHE A 171 -12.18 6.73 4.31
C PHE A 171 -11.46 7.43 5.48
N LEU A 172 -10.50 6.75 6.10
CA LEU A 172 -9.64 7.34 7.13
C LEU A 172 -8.90 8.57 6.61
N CYS A 173 -8.31 8.48 5.43
CA CYS A 173 -7.65 9.61 4.76
C CYS A 173 -8.60 10.81 4.68
N LEU A 174 -9.82 10.65 4.17
CA LEU A 174 -10.81 11.73 4.10
C LEU A 174 -11.17 12.32 5.46
N ILE A 175 -11.26 11.50 6.51
CA ILE A 175 -11.52 11.96 7.88
C ILE A 175 -10.34 12.80 8.39
N VAL A 176 -9.12 12.27 8.31
CA VAL A 176 -7.92 12.97 8.80
C VAL A 176 -7.73 14.29 8.05
N LEU A 177 -8.02 14.30 6.75
CA LEU A 177 -8.01 15.51 5.93
C LEU A 177 -9.00 16.57 6.41
N LYS A 178 -10.25 16.18 6.68
CA LYS A 178 -11.24 17.11 7.23
C LYS A 178 -10.77 17.69 8.57
N TYR A 179 -10.29 16.85 9.48
CA TYR A 179 -9.82 17.31 10.79
C TYR A 179 -8.68 18.32 10.71
N LYS A 180 -7.73 18.17 9.76
CA LYS A 180 -6.60 19.09 9.61
C LYS A 180 -6.95 20.39 8.88
N ILE A 181 -8.04 20.42 8.10
CA ILE A 181 -8.53 21.64 7.42
C ILE A 181 -9.32 22.56 8.38
N PHE A 182 -10.02 21.98 9.36
CA PHE A 182 -10.86 22.74 10.32
C PHE A 182 -10.11 23.22 11.58
N LYS A 183 -8.79 23.06 11.64
CA LYS A 183 -7.94 23.46 12.75
C LYS A 183 -6.91 24.47 12.27
#